data_AF-A0A7S3HE58-F1
#
_entry.id   AF-A0A7S3HE58-F1
#
_cell.length_a   1.000
_cell.length_b   1.000
_cell.length_c   1.000
_cell.angle_alpha   90.00
_cell.angle_beta   90.00
_cell.angle_gamma   90.00
#
_symmetry.space_group_name_H-M   'P 1'
#
loop_
_entity.id
_entity.type
_entity.pdbx_description
1 polymer ?
#
loop_
_entity_poly.entity_id
_entity_poly.type
_entity_poly.pdbx_seq_one_letter_code
_entity_poly.pdbx_strand_id
1 'polypeptide(L)'
;ADVEVQEFKQQAERAVEEQLPDIFKDAFGNAARVVANQALQATASMLDSTLNSTLSIVYDSVRGLPEQCTRLREAMIIRVKGSSGSVSASLANFESVVSDAHVEFSSVWGSVVLALEGALVAVPAALRVANLGDLASASDAWLGDGNGLLGLAGEVLAAVKNISSSVAGIGNADIEKAGVQLKTMNEAVDDFLEKADGFGYSLKHGFANVTATAATTFHAAADSFSSSDQTSIAIVKAVSDSARQLGKGMTEAASATGVKAAPAER
;
A
#
# COMPACT_ATOMS: atom_id res chain seq x y z
N ALA A 1 30.69 -22.92 37.55
CA ALA A 1 30.22 -22.16 36.36
C ALA A 1 28.81 -21.57 36.59
N ASP A 2 27.70 -22.29 36.37
CA ASP A 2 26.35 -21.69 36.54
C ASP A 2 25.90 -21.47 37.99
N VAL A 3 26.38 -22.28 38.94
CA VAL A 3 26.02 -22.14 40.37
C VAL A 3 26.77 -20.96 41.02
N GLU A 4 28.03 -20.73 40.66
CA GLU A 4 28.85 -19.63 41.21
C GLU A 4 28.39 -18.25 40.69
N VAL A 5 27.86 -18.17 39.46
CA VAL A 5 27.31 -16.92 38.91
C VAL A 5 25.98 -16.56 39.57
N GLN A 6 25.15 -17.55 39.90
CA GLN A 6 23.90 -17.35 40.65
C GLN A 6 24.16 -16.91 42.10
N GLU A 7 25.13 -17.53 42.79
CA GLU A 7 25.51 -17.14 44.15
C GLU A 7 26.15 -15.75 44.20
N PHE A 8 26.98 -15.39 43.22
CA PHE A 8 27.57 -14.05 43.13
C PHE A 8 26.51 -12.97 42.85
N LYS A 9 25.52 -13.27 42.02
CA LYS A 9 24.40 -12.35 41.72
C LYS A 9 23.52 -12.13 42.95
N GLN A 10 23.19 -13.18 43.71
CA GLN A 10 22.44 -13.07 44.96
C GLN A 10 23.22 -12.34 46.07
N GLN A 11 24.54 -12.53 46.15
CA GLN A 11 25.37 -11.80 47.12
C GLN A 11 25.52 -10.32 46.76
N ALA A 12 25.61 -9.99 45.47
CA ALA A 12 25.62 -8.61 44.99
C ALA A 12 24.28 -7.91 45.21
N GLU A 13 23.16 -8.59 44.97
CA GLU A 13 21.81 -8.06 45.25
C GLU A 13 21.60 -7.80 46.75
N ARG A 14 22.04 -8.71 47.63
CA ARG A 14 21.98 -8.48 49.09
C ARG A 14 22.90 -7.35 49.56
N ALA A 15 24.10 -7.23 49.00
CA ALA A 15 25.01 -6.14 49.35
C ALA A 15 24.46 -4.76 48.94
N VAL A 16 23.75 -4.69 47.80
CA VAL A 16 23.04 -3.50 47.33
C VAL A 16 21.81 -3.21 48.20
N GLU A 17 21.10 -4.24 48.67
CA GLU A 17 19.96 -4.08 49.59
C GLU A 17 20.38 -3.66 51.01
N GLU A 18 21.49 -4.14 51.54
CA GLU A 18 21.92 -3.90 52.92
C GLU A 18 22.76 -2.62 53.10
N GLN A 19 23.39 -2.08 52.05
CA GLN A 19 24.35 -0.97 52.18
C GLN A 19 23.92 0.38 51.58
N LEU A 20 22.88 0.42 50.74
CA LEU A 20 22.40 1.67 50.17
C LEU A 20 21.24 2.23 51.01
N PRO A 21 21.38 3.45 51.58
CA PRO A 21 20.25 4.16 52.17
C PRO A 21 19.09 4.24 51.18
N ASP A 22 17.84 4.15 51.65
CA ASP A 22 16.65 4.11 50.78
C ASP A 22 16.59 5.26 49.76
N ILE A 23 17.12 6.44 50.13
CA ILE A 23 17.26 7.61 49.24
C ILE A 23 18.08 7.30 47.98
N PHE A 24 19.13 6.48 48.08
CA PHE A 24 19.94 6.07 46.93
C PHE A 24 19.25 4.99 46.12
N LYS A 25 18.51 4.05 46.73
CA LYS A 25 17.70 3.07 45.99
C LYS A 25 16.62 3.76 45.16
N ASP A 26 15.96 4.77 45.73
CA ASP A 26 14.99 5.61 45.04
C ASP A 26 15.64 6.44 43.93
N ALA A 27 16.81 7.05 44.19
CA ALA A 27 17.53 7.83 43.18
C ALA A 27 18.05 6.96 42.02
N PHE A 28 18.60 5.78 42.30
CA PHE A 28 19.05 4.82 41.28
C PHE A 28 17.87 4.20 40.53
N GLY A 29 16.78 3.86 41.22
CA GLY A 29 15.55 3.38 40.59
C GLY A 29 14.94 4.43 39.66
N ASN A 30 14.92 5.70 40.09
CA ASN A 30 14.47 6.82 39.26
C ASN A 30 15.40 7.05 38.07
N ALA A 31 16.72 7.02 38.26
CA ALA A 31 17.70 7.18 37.19
C ALA A 31 17.64 6.03 36.16
N ALA A 32 17.56 4.78 36.63
CA ALA A 32 17.39 3.60 35.78
C ALA A 32 16.07 3.68 34.98
N ARG A 33 14.98 4.15 35.61
CA ARG A 33 13.70 4.38 34.92
C ARG A 33 13.80 5.47 33.87
N VAL A 34 14.50 6.57 34.16
CA VAL A 34 14.72 7.66 33.20
C VAL A 34 15.54 7.18 32.01
N VAL A 35 16.63 6.44 32.24
CA VAL A 35 17.48 5.89 31.17
C VAL A 35 16.72 4.85 30.35
N ALA A 36 15.96 3.95 30.98
CA ALA A 36 15.13 2.97 30.28
C ALA A 36 14.08 3.67 29.40
N ASN A 37 13.39 4.68 29.92
CA ASN A 37 12.41 5.45 29.14
C ASN A 37 13.07 6.18 27.96
N GLN A 38 14.26 6.76 28.15
CA GLN A 38 15.00 7.40 27.05
C GLN A 38 15.42 6.40 25.97
N ALA A 39 15.86 5.21 26.36
CA ALA A 39 16.22 4.15 25.42
C ALA A 39 15.01 3.65 24.61
N LEU A 40 13.85 3.51 25.25
CA LEU A 40 12.59 3.15 24.57
C LEU A 40 12.15 4.22 23.57
N GLN A 41 12.23 5.49 23.94
CA GLN A 41 11.91 6.61 23.04
C GLN A 41 12.88 6.68 21.85
N ALA A 42 14.18 6.47 22.08
CA ALA A 42 15.17 6.39 21.01
C ALA A 42 14.87 5.22 20.05
N THR A 43 14.47 4.07 20.58
CA THR A 43 14.11 2.87 19.79
C THR A 43 12.86 3.13 18.96
N ALA A 44 11.82 3.75 19.53
CA ALA A 44 10.62 4.15 18.81
C ALA A 44 10.92 5.13 17.67
N SER A 45 11.76 6.14 17.92
CA SER A 45 12.15 7.12 16.90
C SER A 45 12.98 6.49 15.77
N MET A 46 13.91 5.60 16.08
CA MET A 46 14.68 4.86 15.07
C MET A 46 13.78 3.96 14.23
N LEU A 47 12.81 3.30 14.86
CA LEU A 47 11.83 2.48 14.15
C LEU A 47 10.95 3.34 13.23
N ASP A 48 10.38 4.45 13.71
CA ASP A 48 9.58 5.35 12.87
C ASP A 48 10.38 5.89 11.69
N SER A 49 11.62 6.33 11.91
CA SER A 49 12.49 6.79 10.83
C SER A 49 12.72 5.70 9.76
N THR A 50 12.91 4.45 10.20
CA THR A 50 13.13 3.30 9.29
C THR A 50 11.85 2.94 8.51
N LEU A 51 10.71 2.89 9.20
CA LEU A 51 9.40 2.64 8.58
C LEU A 51 9.06 3.75 7.58
N ASN A 52 9.21 5.01 7.98
CA ASN A 52 8.93 6.16 7.12
C ASN A 52 9.87 6.21 5.91
N SER A 53 11.17 5.89 6.07
CA SER A 53 12.10 5.80 4.95
C SER A 53 11.67 4.72 3.94
N THR A 54 11.21 3.57 4.44
CA THR A 54 10.74 2.47 3.60
C THR A 54 9.45 2.87 2.86
N LEU A 55 8.50 3.46 3.57
CA LEU A 55 7.26 3.99 3.00
C LEU A 55 7.52 5.13 2.01
N SER A 56 8.53 5.96 2.23
CA SER A 56 8.86 7.05 1.32
C SER A 56 9.31 6.54 -0.05
N ILE A 57 9.99 5.39 -0.12
CA ILE A 57 10.36 4.74 -1.39
C ILE A 57 9.09 4.28 -2.15
N VAL A 58 8.14 3.70 -1.43
CA VAL A 58 6.83 3.33 -2.01
C VAL A 58 6.07 4.58 -2.46
N TYR A 59 6.07 5.63 -1.63
CA TYR A 59 5.43 6.91 -1.95
C TYR A 59 6.01 7.55 -3.20
N ASP A 60 7.33 7.59 -3.34
CA ASP A 60 7.99 8.15 -4.53
C ASP A 60 7.63 7.38 -5.81
N SER A 61 7.31 6.08 -5.68
CA SER A 61 6.84 5.25 -6.79
C SER A 61 5.38 5.55 -7.17
N VAL A 62 4.52 5.97 -6.22
CA VAL A 62 3.10 6.25 -6.48
C VAL A 62 2.76 7.73 -6.68
N ARG A 63 3.58 8.68 -6.20
CA ARG A 63 3.22 10.11 -6.15
C ARG A 63 2.91 10.71 -7.53
N GLY A 64 3.51 10.16 -8.60
CA GLY A 64 3.30 10.59 -9.98
C GLY A 64 2.10 9.91 -10.68
N LEU A 65 1.56 8.83 -10.10
CA LEU A 65 0.45 8.08 -10.70
C LEU A 65 -0.79 8.95 -10.94
N PRO A 66 -1.25 9.83 -10.03
CA PRO A 66 -2.49 10.59 -10.25
C PRO A 66 -2.41 11.49 -11.48
N GLU A 67 -1.27 12.15 -11.68
CA GLU A 67 -1.04 13.01 -12.83
C GLU A 67 -0.96 12.22 -14.13
N GLN A 68 -0.26 11.07 -14.11
CA GLN A 68 -0.17 10.17 -15.26
C GLN A 68 -1.54 9.60 -15.65
N CYS A 69 -2.32 9.10 -14.69
CA CYS A 69 -3.67 8.61 -14.94
C CYS A 69 -4.62 9.71 -15.42
N THR A 70 -4.42 10.96 -14.98
CA THR A 70 -5.17 12.12 -15.51
C THR A 70 -4.83 12.35 -16.98
N ARG A 71 -3.53 12.36 -17.34
CA ARG A 71 -3.10 12.49 -18.74
C ARG A 71 -3.61 11.34 -19.61
N LEU A 72 -3.54 10.11 -19.12
CA LEU A 72 -4.09 8.93 -19.79
C LEU A 72 -5.59 9.11 -20.05
N ARG A 73 -6.36 9.49 -19.03
CA ARG A 73 -7.79 9.78 -19.16
C ARG A 73 -8.06 10.81 -20.25
N GLU A 74 -7.36 11.93 -20.25
CA GLU A 74 -7.55 12.99 -21.25
C GLU A 74 -7.18 12.49 -22.65
N ALA A 75 -6.07 11.77 -22.80
CA ALA A 75 -5.63 11.19 -24.06
C ALA A 75 -6.64 10.18 -24.62
N MET A 76 -7.21 9.32 -23.76
CA MET A 76 -8.25 8.37 -24.15
C MET A 76 -9.46 9.09 -24.76
N ILE A 77 -9.96 10.11 -24.07
CA ILE A 77 -11.14 10.88 -24.50
C ILE A 77 -10.86 11.62 -25.82
N ILE A 78 -9.69 12.26 -25.93
CA ILE A 78 -9.31 13.01 -27.14
C ILE A 78 -9.20 12.06 -28.34
N ARG A 79 -8.56 10.90 -28.18
CA ARG A 79 -8.38 9.93 -29.29
C ARG A 79 -9.71 9.33 -29.75
N VAL A 80 -10.61 8.97 -28.83
CA VAL A 80 -11.92 8.43 -29.21
C VAL A 80 -12.84 9.50 -29.79
N LYS A 81 -12.90 10.71 -29.22
CA LYS A 81 -13.73 11.80 -29.78
C LYS A 81 -13.17 12.37 -31.09
N GLY A 82 -11.85 12.38 -31.23
CA GLY A 82 -11.14 12.85 -32.42
C GLY A 82 -11.28 11.91 -33.62
N SER A 83 -11.83 10.70 -33.43
CA SER A 83 -12.12 9.81 -34.55
C SER A 83 -13.30 10.37 -35.34
N SER A 84 -13.02 11.16 -36.36
CA SER A 84 -13.99 11.55 -37.38
C SER A 84 -14.27 10.33 -38.27
N GLY A 85 -15.39 9.65 -38.06
CA GLY A 85 -15.67 8.42 -38.81
C GLY A 85 -16.91 7.65 -38.36
N SER A 86 -16.95 6.38 -38.77
CA SER A 86 -17.99 5.42 -38.40
C SER A 86 -17.80 4.91 -36.96
N VAL A 87 -18.86 4.33 -36.38
CA VAL A 87 -18.83 3.70 -35.04
C VAL A 87 -17.71 2.66 -34.91
N SER A 88 -17.45 1.87 -35.95
CA SER A 88 -16.37 0.87 -35.96
C SER A 88 -14.99 1.51 -35.82
N ALA A 89 -14.75 2.68 -36.43
CA ALA A 89 -13.49 3.41 -36.27
C ALA A 89 -13.32 3.93 -34.83
N SER A 90 -14.41 4.39 -34.20
CA SER A 90 -14.40 4.81 -32.79
C SER A 90 -14.15 3.64 -31.84
N LEU A 91 -14.74 2.47 -32.10
CA LEU A 91 -14.50 1.25 -31.32
C LEU A 91 -13.06 0.73 -31.46
N ALA A 92 -12.49 0.74 -32.67
CA ALA A 92 -11.10 0.35 -32.88
C ALA A 92 -10.11 1.31 -32.18
N ASN A 93 -10.39 2.62 -32.21
CA ASN A 93 -9.60 3.59 -31.47
C ASN A 93 -9.74 3.42 -29.95
N PHE A 94 -10.95 3.10 -29.47
CA PHE A 94 -11.19 2.80 -28.06
C PHE A 94 -10.40 1.57 -27.60
N GLU A 95 -10.44 0.47 -28.37
CA GLU A 95 -9.65 -0.74 -28.10
C GLU A 95 -8.15 -0.42 -27.95
N SER A 96 -7.60 0.29 -28.95
CA SER A 96 -6.19 0.68 -28.95
C SER A 96 -5.84 1.53 -27.74
N VAL A 97 -6.68 2.52 -27.40
CA VAL A 97 -6.36 3.45 -26.31
C VAL A 97 -6.47 2.81 -24.94
N VAL A 98 -7.39 1.87 -24.74
CA VAL A 98 -7.49 1.07 -23.51
C VAL A 98 -6.29 0.13 -23.37
N SER A 99 -5.87 -0.50 -24.47
CA SER A 99 -4.67 -1.34 -24.48
C SER A 99 -3.40 -0.52 -24.12
N ASP A 100 -3.24 0.66 -24.72
CA ASP A 100 -2.11 1.56 -24.42
C ASP A 100 -2.14 1.99 -22.94
N ALA A 101 -3.31 2.38 -22.43
CA ALA A 101 -3.48 2.78 -21.03
C ALA A 101 -3.18 1.63 -20.05
N HIS A 102 -3.55 0.39 -20.38
CA HIS A 102 -3.19 -0.79 -19.60
C HIS A 102 -1.67 -1.01 -19.54
N VAL A 103 -0.96 -0.89 -20.68
CA VAL A 103 0.50 -1.05 -20.72
C VAL A 103 1.19 0.03 -19.89
N GLU A 104 0.78 1.30 -20.06
CA GLU A 104 1.37 2.42 -19.33
C GLU A 104 1.11 2.28 -17.82
N PHE A 105 -0.13 2.02 -17.40
CA PHE A 105 -0.45 1.82 -15.99
C PHE A 105 0.32 0.64 -15.39
N SER A 106 0.37 -0.50 -16.08
CA SER A 106 1.05 -1.70 -15.57
C SER A 106 2.55 -1.46 -15.40
N SER A 107 3.18 -0.70 -16.28
CA SER A 107 4.59 -0.33 -16.16
C SER A 107 4.85 0.49 -14.89
N VAL A 108 3.96 1.43 -14.58
CA VAL A 108 4.14 2.30 -13.41
C VAL A 108 3.80 1.54 -12.12
N TRP A 109 2.71 0.78 -12.14
CA TRP A 109 2.32 -0.06 -11.02
C TRP A 109 3.35 -1.15 -10.69
N GLY A 110 4.07 -1.68 -11.68
CA GLY A 110 5.20 -2.58 -11.45
C GLY A 110 6.27 -1.97 -10.54
N SER A 111 6.50 -0.66 -10.58
CA SER A 111 7.41 0.02 -9.65
C SER A 111 6.89 0.01 -8.21
N VAL A 112 5.57 0.07 -8.03
CA VAL A 112 4.92 -0.04 -6.71
C VAL A 112 5.14 -1.44 -6.14
N VAL A 113 4.95 -2.48 -6.96
CA VAL A 113 5.19 -3.88 -6.55
C VAL A 113 6.65 -4.06 -6.11
N LEU A 114 7.61 -3.59 -6.90
CA LEU A 114 9.03 -3.65 -6.54
C LEU A 114 9.35 -2.90 -5.23
N ALA A 115 8.74 -1.73 -5.01
CA ALA A 115 8.92 -0.99 -3.76
C ALA A 115 8.32 -1.74 -2.55
N LEU A 116 7.19 -2.44 -2.74
CA LEU A 116 6.58 -3.28 -1.71
C LEU A 116 7.41 -4.54 -1.41
N GLU A 117 8.07 -5.14 -2.40
CA GLU A 117 9.02 -6.23 -2.17
C GLU A 117 10.19 -5.76 -1.29
N GLY A 118 10.67 -4.54 -1.51
CA GLY A 118 11.64 -3.90 -0.62
C GLY A 118 11.09 -3.72 0.81
N ALA A 119 9.84 -3.28 0.93
CA ALA A 119 9.17 -3.11 2.23
C ALA A 119 8.95 -4.42 2.98
N LEU A 120 8.63 -5.51 2.27
CA LEU A 120 8.49 -6.86 2.81
C LEU A 120 9.77 -7.32 3.52
N VAL A 121 10.95 -6.91 3.04
CA VAL A 121 12.22 -7.24 3.69
C VAL A 121 12.54 -6.26 4.82
N ALA A 122 12.39 -4.96 4.56
CA ALA A 122 12.88 -3.91 5.46
C ALA A 122 12.04 -3.76 6.74
N VAL A 123 10.70 -3.78 6.64
CA VAL A 123 9.81 -3.56 7.80
C VAL A 123 9.97 -4.67 8.85
N PRO A 124 9.89 -5.96 8.51
CA PRO A 124 10.06 -7.03 9.49
C PRO A 124 11.47 -7.07 10.08
N ALA A 125 12.51 -6.73 9.29
CA ALA A 125 13.87 -6.59 9.80
C ALA A 125 13.99 -5.47 10.85
N ALA A 126 13.42 -4.29 10.58
CA ALA A 126 13.42 -3.17 11.52
C ALA A 126 12.70 -3.53 12.84
N LEU A 127 11.57 -4.22 12.74
CA LEU A 127 10.80 -4.69 13.90
C LEU A 127 11.59 -5.70 14.75
N ARG A 128 12.33 -6.63 14.12
CA ARG A 128 13.21 -7.56 14.85
C ARG A 128 14.35 -6.83 15.57
N VAL A 129 14.98 -5.84 14.93
CA VAL A 129 16.03 -5.02 15.56
C VAL A 129 15.48 -4.27 16.77
N ALA A 130 14.22 -3.84 16.71
CA ALA A 130 13.52 -3.17 17.81
C ALA A 130 12.95 -4.15 18.87
N ASN A 131 13.31 -5.45 18.81
CA ASN A 131 12.87 -6.51 19.70
C ASN A 131 11.34 -6.78 19.67
N LEU A 132 10.70 -6.57 18.52
CA LEU A 132 9.27 -6.80 18.26
C LEU A 132 9.05 -8.03 17.36
N GLY A 133 9.57 -9.20 17.76
CA GLY A 133 9.60 -10.42 16.94
C GLY A 133 8.23 -10.93 16.46
N ASP A 134 7.22 -10.90 17.33
CA ASP A 134 5.86 -11.32 16.99
C ASP A 134 5.23 -10.37 15.96
N LEU A 135 5.44 -9.07 16.14
CA LEU A 135 4.96 -8.05 15.19
C LEU A 135 5.69 -8.15 13.85
N ALA A 136 6.99 -8.48 13.86
CA ALA A 136 7.75 -8.74 12.64
C ALA A 136 7.15 -9.92 11.85
N SER A 137 6.82 -11.02 12.53
CA SER A 137 6.23 -12.20 11.90
C SER A 137 4.82 -11.93 11.35
N ALA A 138 4.01 -11.15 12.08
CA ALA A 138 2.72 -10.67 11.59
C ALA A 138 2.88 -9.75 10.37
N SER A 139 3.91 -8.90 10.36
CA SER A 139 4.21 -7.98 9.27
C SER A 139 4.70 -8.71 8.02
N ASP A 140 5.51 -9.77 8.16
CA ASP A 140 5.90 -10.64 7.04
C ASP A 140 4.67 -11.22 6.35
N ALA A 141 3.72 -11.77 7.12
CA ALA A 141 2.50 -12.36 6.57
C ALA A 141 1.59 -11.32 5.91
N TRP A 142 1.46 -10.13 6.51
CA TRP A 142 0.64 -9.05 5.97
C TRP A 142 1.25 -8.43 4.70
N LEU A 143 2.57 -8.23 4.63
CA LEU A 143 3.23 -7.66 3.45
C LEU A 143 3.39 -8.68 2.31
N GLY A 144 3.41 -9.97 2.62
CA GLY A 144 3.73 -11.04 1.69
C GLY A 144 2.67 -11.32 0.61
N ASP A 145 2.86 -12.45 -0.09
CA ASP A 145 2.02 -12.88 -1.20
C ASP A 145 0.67 -13.47 -0.76
N GLY A 146 -0.14 -13.88 -1.74
CA GLY A 146 -1.44 -14.52 -1.51
C GLY A 146 -2.48 -13.51 -1.06
N ASN A 147 -2.91 -13.59 0.21
CA ASN A 147 -3.86 -12.64 0.78
C ASN A 147 -3.17 -11.40 1.42
N GLY A 148 -1.84 -11.34 1.36
CA GLY A 148 -1.07 -10.18 1.81
C GLY A 148 -1.01 -9.05 0.78
N LEU A 149 -0.30 -7.98 1.13
CA LEU A 149 -0.29 -6.72 0.39
C LEU A 149 0.34 -6.87 -1.01
N LEU A 150 1.37 -7.69 -1.18
CA LEU A 150 1.93 -8.02 -2.50
C LEU A 150 0.91 -8.77 -3.36
N GLY A 151 0.18 -9.71 -2.77
CA GLY A 151 -0.92 -10.40 -3.45
C GLY A 151 -2.00 -9.44 -3.94
N LEU A 152 -2.45 -8.53 -3.07
CA LEU A 152 -3.41 -7.48 -3.43
C LEU A 152 -2.89 -6.54 -4.52
N ALA A 153 -1.60 -6.18 -4.49
CA ALA A 153 -0.99 -5.38 -5.55
C ALA A 153 -0.97 -6.14 -6.89
N GLY A 154 -0.81 -7.47 -6.86
CA GLY A 154 -0.96 -8.35 -8.02
C GLY A 154 -2.40 -8.41 -8.54
N GLU A 155 -3.40 -8.43 -7.65
CA GLU A 155 -4.82 -8.37 -8.03
C GLU A 155 -5.17 -7.07 -8.77
N VAL A 156 -4.60 -5.94 -8.36
CA VAL A 156 -4.79 -4.66 -9.06
C VAL A 156 -4.28 -4.74 -10.51
N LEU A 157 -3.10 -5.33 -10.75
CA LEU A 157 -2.57 -5.55 -12.11
C LEU A 157 -3.48 -6.49 -12.92
N ALA A 158 -3.92 -7.58 -12.31
CA ALA A 158 -4.80 -8.54 -12.96
C ALA A 158 -6.12 -7.89 -13.37
N ALA A 159 -6.70 -7.03 -12.53
CA ALA A 159 -7.94 -6.32 -12.83
C ALA A 159 -7.77 -5.35 -14.02
N VAL A 160 -6.67 -4.58 -14.10
CA VAL A 160 -6.42 -3.71 -15.27
C VAL A 160 -6.23 -4.54 -16.55
N LYS A 161 -5.55 -5.69 -16.47
CA LYS A 161 -5.44 -6.61 -17.60
C LYS A 161 -6.80 -7.15 -18.03
N ASN A 162 -7.69 -7.44 -17.08
CA ASN A 162 -9.05 -7.89 -17.38
C ASN A 162 -9.83 -6.81 -18.14
N ILE A 163 -9.71 -5.53 -17.77
CA ILE A 163 -10.32 -4.42 -18.53
C ILE A 163 -9.86 -4.44 -19.98
N SER A 164 -8.55 -4.50 -20.23
CA SER A 164 -7.99 -4.56 -21.58
C SER A 164 -8.46 -5.80 -22.35
N SER A 165 -8.64 -6.93 -21.66
CA SER A 165 -9.11 -8.17 -22.28
C SER A 165 -10.59 -8.11 -22.65
N SER A 166 -11.42 -7.43 -21.84
CA SER A 166 -12.86 -7.26 -22.09
C SER A 166 -13.16 -6.51 -23.38
N VAL A 167 -12.27 -5.62 -23.81
CA VAL A 167 -12.42 -4.82 -25.04
C VAL A 167 -11.67 -5.39 -26.23
N ALA A 168 -10.96 -6.51 -26.09
CA ALA A 168 -10.21 -7.09 -27.18
C ALA A 168 -11.13 -7.47 -28.36
N GLY A 169 -10.77 -7.06 -29.57
CA GLY A 169 -11.53 -7.27 -30.80
C GLY A 169 -12.78 -6.41 -30.96
N ILE A 170 -13.08 -5.48 -30.04
CA ILE A 170 -14.30 -4.66 -30.09
C ILE A 170 -14.35 -3.79 -31.36
N GLY A 171 -13.21 -3.41 -31.95
CA GLY A 171 -13.18 -2.67 -33.21
C GLY A 171 -13.80 -3.40 -34.41
N ASN A 172 -13.83 -4.73 -34.36
CA ASN A 172 -14.39 -5.61 -35.40
C ASN A 172 -15.76 -6.19 -35.01
N ALA A 173 -16.28 -5.88 -33.83
CA ALA A 173 -17.56 -6.36 -33.34
C ALA A 173 -18.73 -5.65 -34.02
N ASP A 174 -19.86 -6.35 -34.16
CA ASP A 174 -21.14 -5.70 -34.42
C ASP A 174 -21.58 -4.87 -33.20
N ILE A 175 -22.56 -3.98 -33.37
CA ILE A 175 -22.99 -3.04 -32.32
C ILE A 175 -23.51 -3.77 -31.08
N GLU A 176 -24.17 -4.92 -31.25
CA GLU A 176 -24.73 -5.69 -30.15
C GLU A 176 -23.62 -6.31 -29.30
N LYS A 177 -22.66 -7.00 -29.94
CA LYS A 177 -21.47 -7.55 -29.25
C LYS A 177 -20.62 -6.46 -28.63
N ALA A 178 -20.43 -5.33 -29.33
CA ALA A 178 -19.73 -4.18 -28.77
C ALA A 178 -20.43 -3.68 -27.50
N GLY A 179 -21.76 -3.60 -27.49
CA GLY A 179 -22.54 -3.25 -26.31
C GLY A 179 -22.33 -4.21 -25.13
N VAL A 180 -22.24 -5.52 -25.40
CA VAL A 180 -21.93 -6.54 -24.37
C VAL A 180 -20.49 -6.39 -23.85
N GLN A 181 -19.52 -6.21 -24.73
CA GLN A 181 -18.11 -6.00 -24.33
C GLN A 181 -17.93 -4.72 -23.51
N LEU A 182 -18.63 -3.63 -23.85
CA LEU A 182 -18.64 -2.41 -23.04
C LEU A 182 -19.26 -2.62 -21.66
N LYS A 183 -20.27 -3.50 -21.53
CA LYS A 183 -20.80 -3.89 -20.21
C LYS A 183 -19.75 -4.64 -19.40
N THR A 184 -19.14 -5.69 -19.97
CA THR A 184 -18.10 -6.48 -19.30
C THR A 184 -16.88 -5.62 -18.92
N MET A 185 -16.54 -4.63 -19.76
CA MET A 185 -15.50 -3.66 -19.46
C MET A 185 -15.85 -2.78 -18.26
N ASN A 186 -17.09 -2.28 -18.16
CA ASN A 186 -17.52 -1.50 -16.99
C ASN A 186 -17.48 -2.35 -15.70
N GLU A 187 -17.93 -3.60 -15.75
CA GLU A 187 -17.85 -4.53 -14.63
C GLU A 187 -16.38 -4.78 -14.22
N ALA A 188 -15.46 -4.90 -15.18
CA ALA A 188 -14.03 -5.02 -14.92
C ALA A 188 -13.41 -3.72 -14.35
N VAL A 189 -13.92 -2.55 -14.73
CA VAL A 189 -13.52 -1.27 -14.14
C VAL A 189 -13.97 -1.21 -12.68
N ASP A 190 -15.18 -1.64 -12.37
CA ASP A 190 -15.69 -1.69 -10.99
C ASP A 190 -14.85 -2.64 -10.12
N ASP A 191 -14.54 -3.85 -10.61
CA ASP A 191 -13.63 -4.79 -9.94
C ASP A 191 -12.24 -4.17 -9.71
N PHE A 192 -11.65 -3.51 -10.71
CA PHE A 192 -10.38 -2.81 -10.55
C PHE A 192 -10.40 -1.75 -9.45
N LEU A 193 -11.47 -0.93 -9.38
CA LEU A 193 -11.61 0.08 -8.33
C LEU A 193 -11.72 -0.58 -6.95
N GLU A 194 -12.47 -1.67 -6.84
CA GLU A 194 -12.57 -2.45 -5.61
C GLU A 194 -11.22 -3.03 -5.19
N LYS A 195 -10.43 -3.59 -6.12
CA LYS A 195 -9.08 -4.10 -5.85
C LYS A 195 -8.13 -3.00 -5.39
N ALA A 196 -8.18 -1.83 -6.03
CA ALA A 196 -7.35 -0.68 -5.65
C ALA A 196 -7.71 -0.16 -4.25
N ASP A 197 -9.01 -0.07 -3.93
CA ASP A 197 -9.47 0.33 -2.60
C ASP A 197 -9.16 -0.74 -1.54
N GLY A 198 -9.25 -2.04 -1.87
CA GLY A 198 -8.84 -3.15 -1.02
C GLY A 198 -7.35 -3.13 -0.69
N PHE A 199 -6.50 -2.87 -1.68
CA PHE A 199 -5.07 -2.61 -1.49
C PHE A 199 -4.85 -1.43 -0.54
N GLY A 200 -5.49 -0.29 -0.81
CA GLY A 200 -5.35 0.91 -0.01
C GLY A 200 -5.81 0.73 1.45
N TYR A 201 -6.92 0.02 1.65
CA TYR A 201 -7.43 -0.34 2.96
C TYR A 201 -6.41 -1.22 3.72
N SER A 202 -5.92 -2.29 3.09
CA SER A 202 -4.95 -3.20 3.71
C SER A 202 -3.64 -2.49 4.07
N LEU A 203 -3.13 -1.63 3.18
CA LEU A 203 -1.93 -0.84 3.44
C LEU A 203 -2.10 0.04 4.68
N LYS A 204 -3.18 0.83 4.72
CA LYS A 204 -3.45 1.76 5.82
C LYS A 204 -3.64 1.04 7.15
N HIS A 205 -4.48 0.00 7.16
CA HIS A 205 -4.82 -0.70 8.39
C HIS A 205 -3.66 -1.53 8.93
N GLY A 206 -2.91 -2.19 8.05
CA GLY A 206 -1.73 -2.94 8.46
C GLY A 206 -0.65 -2.03 9.04
N PHE A 207 -0.34 -0.90 8.40
CA PHE A 207 0.61 0.07 8.96
C PHE A 207 0.14 0.66 10.28
N ALA A 208 -1.12 1.10 10.37
CA ALA A 208 -1.67 1.62 11.62
C ALA A 208 -1.61 0.60 12.76
N ASN A 209 -1.81 -0.69 12.46
CA ASN A 209 -1.68 -1.76 13.45
C ASN A 209 -0.22 -1.95 13.90
N VAL A 210 0.74 -1.88 12.97
CA VAL A 210 2.17 -1.95 13.27
C VAL A 210 2.60 -0.77 14.15
N THR A 211 2.25 0.45 13.77
CA THR A 211 2.64 1.67 14.50
C THR A 211 1.96 1.74 15.87
N ALA A 212 0.67 1.38 15.99
CA ALA A 212 -0.03 1.34 17.27
C ALA A 212 0.53 0.28 18.24
N THR A 213 0.86 -0.92 17.72
CA THR A 213 1.44 -2.00 18.53
C THR A 213 2.84 -1.62 19.00
N ALA A 214 3.66 -1.04 18.12
CA ALA A 214 5.00 -0.56 18.48
C ALA A 214 4.93 0.58 19.52
N ALA A 215 4.04 1.55 19.33
CA ALA A 215 3.83 2.65 20.28
C ALA A 215 3.43 2.14 21.68
N THR A 216 2.51 1.18 21.72
CA THR A 216 2.06 0.54 22.97
C THR A 216 3.24 -0.17 23.65
N THR A 217 4.03 -0.93 22.88
CA THR A 217 5.15 -1.71 23.43
C THR A 217 6.26 -0.83 23.99
N PHE A 218 6.56 0.29 23.32
CA PHE A 218 7.57 1.23 23.78
C PHE A 218 7.07 2.27 24.78
N HIS A 219 5.78 2.27 25.12
CA HIS A 219 5.13 3.34 25.89
C HIS A 219 5.43 4.72 25.27
N ALA A 220 5.43 4.77 23.93
CA ALA A 220 5.74 5.96 23.16
C ALA A 220 4.56 6.95 23.16
N ALA A 221 4.83 8.23 22.87
CA ALA A 221 3.77 9.22 22.72
C ALA A 221 2.87 8.86 21.52
N ALA A 222 1.60 9.28 21.56
CA ALA A 222 0.60 8.90 20.55
C ALA A 222 0.96 9.34 19.12
N ASP A 223 1.86 10.31 18.95
CA ASP A 223 2.31 10.89 17.68
C ASP A 223 3.70 10.39 17.23
N SER A 224 4.31 9.45 17.96
CA SER A 224 5.68 8.95 17.71
C SER A 224 5.86 8.30 16.34
N PHE A 225 4.76 7.91 15.68
CA PHE A 225 4.76 7.30 14.35
C PHE A 225 3.96 8.09 13.30
N SER A 226 3.65 9.36 13.61
CA SER A 226 2.79 10.20 12.76
C SER A 226 3.35 10.42 11.35
N SER A 227 4.68 10.42 11.17
CA SER A 227 5.29 10.53 9.83
C SER A 227 4.98 9.29 8.98
N SER A 228 5.19 8.10 9.53
CA SER A 228 4.86 6.85 8.85
C SER A 228 3.38 6.76 8.51
N ASP A 229 2.50 7.14 9.44
CA ASP A 229 1.06 7.17 9.21
C ASP A 229 0.67 8.13 8.08
N GLN A 230 1.22 9.36 8.07
CA GLN A 230 0.97 10.35 7.02
C GLN A 230 1.44 9.85 5.64
N THR A 231 2.62 9.24 5.56
CA THR A 231 3.14 8.68 4.31
C THR A 231 2.26 7.53 3.81
N SER A 232 1.78 6.66 4.70
CA SER A 232 0.84 5.59 4.32
C SER A 232 -0.47 6.15 3.75
N ILE A 233 -1.04 7.19 4.37
CA ILE A 233 -2.26 7.86 3.90
C ILE A 233 -2.03 8.51 2.53
N ALA A 234 -0.87 9.13 2.33
CA ALA A 234 -0.51 9.74 1.05
C ALA A 234 -0.41 8.70 -0.07
N ILE A 235 0.14 7.51 0.20
CA ILE A 235 0.17 6.39 -0.75
C ILE A 235 -1.24 5.95 -1.11
N VAL A 236 -2.09 5.69 -0.12
CA VAL A 236 -3.49 5.27 -0.36
C VAL A 236 -4.23 6.29 -1.20
N LYS A 237 -4.08 7.58 -0.87
CA LYS A 237 -4.70 8.65 -1.65
C LYS A 237 -4.20 8.65 -3.09
N ALA A 238 -2.89 8.54 -3.32
CA ALA A 238 -2.33 8.49 -4.66
C ALA A 238 -2.87 7.30 -5.46
N VAL A 239 -2.94 6.11 -4.86
CA VAL A 239 -3.47 4.90 -5.52
C VAL A 239 -4.96 5.05 -5.85
N SER A 240 -5.80 5.41 -4.88
CA SER A 240 -7.24 5.57 -5.10
C SER A 240 -7.55 6.69 -6.10
N ASP A 241 -6.85 7.84 -6.03
CA ASP A 241 -7.02 8.94 -6.99
C ASP A 241 -6.67 8.46 -8.42
N SER A 242 -5.57 7.72 -8.57
CA SER A 242 -5.09 7.20 -9.86
C SER A 242 -6.03 6.18 -10.47
N ALA A 243 -6.50 5.21 -9.68
CA ALA A 243 -7.44 4.19 -10.11
C ALA A 243 -8.76 4.82 -10.58
N ARG A 244 -9.27 5.79 -9.83
CA ARG A 244 -10.49 6.54 -10.21
C ARG A 244 -10.32 7.33 -11.50
N GLN A 245 -9.18 7.99 -11.71
CA GLN A 245 -8.94 8.69 -12.97
C GLN A 245 -8.88 7.72 -14.15
N LEU A 246 -8.18 6.60 -14.01
CA LEU A 246 -8.07 5.60 -15.06
C LEU A 246 -9.44 4.99 -15.41
N GLY A 247 -10.17 4.51 -14.41
CA GLY A 247 -11.51 3.94 -14.58
C GLY A 247 -12.49 4.94 -15.19
N LYS A 248 -12.49 6.18 -14.71
CA LYS A 248 -13.30 7.25 -15.29
C LYS A 248 -12.94 7.51 -16.76
N GLY A 249 -11.66 7.51 -17.10
CA GLY A 249 -11.20 7.69 -18.48
C GLY A 249 -11.68 6.57 -19.40
N MET A 250 -11.65 5.33 -18.93
CA MET A 250 -12.16 4.17 -19.68
C MET A 250 -13.68 4.27 -19.92
N THR A 251 -14.47 4.58 -18.88
CA THR A 251 -15.93 4.73 -19.01
C THR A 251 -16.34 5.94 -19.86
N GLU A 252 -15.63 7.07 -19.74
CA GLU A 252 -15.86 8.26 -20.57
C GLU A 252 -15.49 8.01 -22.03
N ALA A 253 -14.38 7.32 -22.29
CA ALA A 253 -13.96 6.92 -23.63
C ALA A 253 -14.94 5.92 -24.26
N ALA A 254 -15.42 4.92 -23.50
CA ALA A 254 -16.44 3.99 -23.94
C ALA A 254 -17.73 4.73 -24.37
N SER A 255 -18.17 5.71 -23.57
CA SER A 255 -19.34 6.53 -23.87
C SER A 255 -19.18 7.38 -25.13
N ALA A 256 -17.93 7.72 -25.49
CA ALA A 256 -17.62 8.47 -26.70
C ALA A 256 -17.64 7.63 -27.99
N THR A 257 -17.73 6.29 -27.89
CA THR A 257 -17.79 5.40 -29.07
C THR A 257 -19.12 5.47 -29.83
N GLY A 258 -20.17 6.02 -29.21
CA GLY A 258 -21.53 6.03 -29.75
C GLY A 258 -22.31 4.72 -29.56
N VAL A 259 -21.69 3.68 -28.97
CA VAL A 259 -22.36 2.44 -28.58
C VAL A 259 -22.79 2.52 -27.12
N LYS A 260 -24.03 2.10 -26.83
CA LYS A 260 -24.50 1.95 -25.45
C LYS A 260 -24.13 0.57 -24.93
N ALA A 261 -23.59 0.52 -23.71
CA ALA A 261 -23.40 -0.74 -23.00
C ALA A 261 -24.75 -1.48 -22.84
N ALA A 262 -24.71 -2.80 -22.94
CA ALA A 262 -25.87 -3.65 -22.70
C ALA A 262 -26.42 -3.43 -21.28
N PRO A 263 -27.74 -3.52 -21.06
CA PRO A 263 -28.32 -3.37 -19.73
C PRO A 263 -27.84 -4.48 -18.77
N ALA A 264 -27.81 -4.15 -17.48
CA ALA A 264 -27.64 -5.16 -16.44
C ALA A 264 -28.82 -6.13 -16.48
N GLU A 265 -28.55 -7.43 -16.47
CA GLU A 265 -29.61 -8.44 -16.28
C GLU A 265 -30.02 -8.40 -14.81
N ARG A 266 -31.31 -8.22 -14.55
CA ARG A 266 -31.88 -8.17 -13.20
C ARG A 266 -32.13 -9.56 -12.66
#